data_AF-A0A9C8XI91-F1
#
_entry.id   AF-A0A9C8XI91-F1
#
_cell.length_a   1.000
_cell.length_b   1.000
_cell.length_c   1.000
_cell.angle_alpha   90.00
_cell.angle_beta   90.00
_cell.angle_gamma   90.00
#
_symmetry.space_group_name_H-M   'P 1'
#
loop_
_entity.id
_entity.type
_entity.pdbx_description
1 polymer ?
#
loop_
_entity_poly.entity_id
_entity_poly.type
_entity_poly.pdbx_seq_one_letter_code
_entity_poly.pdbx_strand_id
1 'polypeptide(L)'
;MVSFKAVIAGILTDIAGSIIAGVLVSIALVIYLVSNGADENNMEAMIMENMVRPPWSIISFAMAALVSLMAGYVTAKVAKVQVYYAAGIVALLTAAYGFYAGLGMYSHVMNAGVSVFSAAIVMLGAWLWRKRNPA
;
A
#
# COMPACT_ATOMS: atom_id res chain seq x y z
N MET A 1 -11.71 22.21 -11.22
CA MET A 1 -12.64 21.07 -11.16
C MET A 1 -11.83 19.81 -10.89
N VAL A 2 -12.26 19.01 -9.93
CA VAL A 2 -11.53 17.80 -9.52
C VAL A 2 -11.59 16.81 -10.66
N SER A 3 -10.43 16.28 -11.06
CA SER A 3 -10.40 15.24 -12.10
C SER A 3 -10.79 13.90 -11.47
N PHE A 4 -12.07 13.52 -11.59
CA PHE A 4 -12.55 12.20 -11.16
C PHE A 4 -11.73 11.06 -11.76
N LYS A 5 -11.26 11.23 -13.01
CA LYS A 5 -10.35 10.29 -13.67
C LYS A 5 -9.05 10.08 -12.88
N ALA A 6 -8.51 11.14 -12.26
CA ALA A 6 -7.29 11.05 -11.45
C ALA A 6 -7.51 10.30 -10.14
N VAL A 7 -8.66 10.50 -9.50
CA VAL A 7 -9.05 9.80 -8.27
C VAL A 7 -9.22 8.30 -8.55
N ILE A 8 -9.99 7.96 -9.60
CA ILE A 8 -10.18 6.56 -10.02
C ILE A 8 -8.85 5.89 -10.35
N ALA A 9 -7.99 6.55 -11.12
CA ALA A 9 -6.68 6.00 -11.46
C ALA A 9 -5.81 5.76 -10.22
N GLY A 10 -5.85 6.67 -9.23
CA GLY A 10 -5.15 6.52 -7.96
C GLY A 10 -5.60 5.31 -7.16
N ILE A 11 -6.91 5.20 -6.92
CA ILE A 11 -7.52 4.09 -6.17
C ILE A 11 -7.24 2.75 -6.85
N LEU A 12 -7.41 2.68 -8.18
CA LEU A 12 -7.11 1.46 -8.92
C LEU A 12 -5.63 1.08 -8.81
N THR A 13 -4.73 2.06 -8.86
CA THR A 13 -3.28 1.81 -8.70
C THR A 13 -2.97 1.30 -7.29
N ASP A 14 -3.59 1.88 -6.26
CA ASP A 14 -3.37 1.50 -4.86
C ASP A 14 -3.90 0.09 -4.56
N ILE A 15 -5.15 -0.20 -4.94
CA ILE A 15 -5.78 -1.50 -4.70
C ILE A 15 -5.10 -2.60 -5.53
N ALA A 16 -5.01 -2.41 -6.85
CA ALA A 16 -4.43 -3.44 -7.72
C ALA A 16 -2.95 -3.65 -7.41
N GLY A 17 -2.21 -2.55 -7.14
CA GLY A 17 -0.81 -2.62 -6.74
C GLY A 17 -0.63 -3.38 -5.42
N SER A 18 -1.51 -3.17 -4.44
CA SER A 18 -1.43 -3.84 -3.13
C SER A 18 -1.71 -5.34 -3.25
N ILE A 19 -2.69 -5.72 -4.08
CA ILE A 19 -2.97 -7.13 -4.38
C ILE A 19 -1.77 -7.79 -5.06
N ILE A 20 -1.21 -7.16 -6.10
CA ILE A 20 -0.04 -7.68 -6.81
C ILE A 20 1.16 -7.80 -5.86
N ALA A 21 1.42 -6.77 -5.06
CA ALA A 21 2.50 -6.77 -4.09
C ALA A 21 2.34 -7.87 -3.04
N GLY A 22 1.12 -8.06 -2.52
CA GLY A 22 0.82 -9.14 -1.57
C GLY A 22 1.09 -10.51 -2.17
N VAL A 23 0.62 -10.78 -3.40
CA VAL A 23 0.89 -12.03 -4.11
C VAL A 23 2.39 -12.26 -4.29
N LEU A 24 3.14 -11.23 -4.69
CA LEU A 24 4.59 -11.35 -4.88
C LEU A 24 5.33 -11.66 -3.57
N VAL A 25 4.95 -11.00 -2.48
CA VAL A 25 5.54 -11.27 -1.15
C VAL A 25 5.19 -12.68 -0.67
N SER A 26 3.94 -13.13 -0.84
CA SER A 26 3.54 -14.48 -0.48
C SER A 26 4.30 -15.55 -1.27
N ILE A 27 4.49 -15.36 -2.59
CA ILE A 27 5.28 -16.27 -3.42
C ILE A 27 6.73 -16.31 -2.93
N ALA A 28 7.34 -15.15 -2.67
CA ALA A 28 8.71 -15.08 -2.17
C ALA A 28 8.87 -15.79 -0.82
N LEU A 29 7.90 -15.63 0.08
CA LEU A 29 7.89 -16.31 1.38
C LEU A 29 7.76 -17.83 1.22
N VAL A 30 6.86 -18.31 0.35
CA VAL A 30 6.72 -19.75 0.09
C VAL A 30 8.02 -20.35 -0.43
N ILE A 31 8.67 -19.70 -1.41
CA ILE A 31 9.95 -20.16 -1.95
C ILE A 31 11.02 -20.22 -0.85
N TYR A 32 11.05 -19.21 0.02
CA TYR A 32 11.96 -19.19 1.16
C TYR A 32 11.69 -20.34 2.14
N LEU A 33 10.44 -20.60 2.51
CA LEU A 33 10.08 -21.66 3.45
C LEU A 33 10.43 -23.05 2.88
N VAL A 34 10.06 -23.31 1.62
CA VAL A 34 10.38 -24.58 0.94
C VAL A 34 11.89 -24.80 0.84
N SER A 35 12.67 -23.76 0.51
CA SER A 35 14.13 -23.90 0.43
C SER A 35 14.81 -24.13 1.78
N ASN A 36 14.13 -23.84 2.89
CA ASN A 36 14.59 -24.14 4.26
C ASN A 36 14.02 -25.45 4.82
N GLY A 37 13.36 -26.28 3.99
CA GLY A 37 12.85 -27.59 4.38
C GLY A 37 11.57 -27.52 5.22
N ALA A 38 10.75 -26.49 5.03
CA ALA A 38 9.44 -26.41 5.65
C ALA A 38 8.54 -27.60 5.25
N ASP A 39 7.79 -28.13 6.22
CA ASP A 39 6.81 -29.18 5.99
C ASP A 39 5.57 -28.61 5.28
N GLU A 40 5.21 -29.23 4.15
CA GLU A 40 4.07 -28.84 3.33
C GLU A 40 2.76 -28.89 4.12
N ASN A 41 2.62 -29.81 5.08
CA ASN A 41 1.42 -29.96 5.89
C ASN A 41 1.17 -28.77 6.84
N ASN A 42 2.22 -27.98 7.13
CA ASN A 42 2.16 -26.84 8.04
C ASN A 42 2.39 -25.49 7.33
N MET A 43 2.41 -25.49 5.98
CA MET A 43 2.80 -24.33 5.18
C MET A 43 1.93 -23.10 5.45
N GLU A 44 0.61 -23.26 5.57
CA GLU A 44 -0.31 -22.14 5.84
C GLU A 44 -0.01 -21.46 7.18
N ALA A 45 0.15 -22.24 8.25
CA ALA A 45 0.48 -21.72 9.57
C ALA A 45 1.84 -21.01 9.57
N MET A 46 2.83 -21.61 8.90
CA MET A 46 4.16 -21.01 8.77
C MET A 46 4.13 -19.70 7.99
N ILE A 47 3.33 -19.58 6.92
CA ILE A 47 3.15 -18.34 6.18
C ILE A 47 2.57 -17.27 7.10
N MET A 48 1.45 -17.57 7.77
CA MET A 48 0.75 -16.61 8.63
C MET A 48 1.64 -16.12 9.78
N GLU A 49 2.41 -17.02 10.40
CA GLU A 49 3.36 -16.69 11.46
C GLU A 49 4.52 -15.81 10.94
N ASN A 50 5.07 -16.13 9.76
CA ASN A 50 6.19 -15.38 9.19
C ASN A 50 5.78 -14.00 8.66
N MET A 51 4.59 -13.85 8.08
CA MET A 51 4.12 -12.57 7.52
C MET A 51 4.05 -11.44 8.55
N VAL A 52 3.84 -11.77 9.83
CA VAL A 52 3.81 -10.78 10.93
C VAL A 52 5.17 -10.58 11.59
N ARG A 53 6.18 -11.40 11.27
CA ARG A 53 7.53 -11.33 11.85
C ARG A 53 8.54 -10.66 10.90
N PRO A 54 9.54 -9.95 11.44
CA PRO A 54 10.70 -9.56 10.65
C PRO A 54 11.42 -10.80 10.08
N PRO A 55 11.95 -10.75 8.85
CA PRO A 55 12.01 -9.58 7.96
C PRO A 55 10.76 -9.37 7.09
N TRP A 56 9.87 -10.36 6.99
CA TRP A 56 8.76 -10.37 6.02
C TRP A 56 7.73 -9.27 6.27
N SER A 57 7.45 -8.93 7.53
CA SER A 57 6.56 -7.81 7.85
C SER A 57 7.12 -6.46 7.39
N ILE A 58 8.44 -6.26 7.49
CA ILE A 58 9.12 -5.05 7.01
C ILE A 58 9.06 -4.98 5.49
N ILE A 59 9.32 -6.10 4.79
CA ILE A 59 9.25 -6.18 3.33
C ILE A 59 7.82 -5.87 2.86
N SER A 60 6.82 -6.46 3.51
CA SER A 60 5.41 -6.24 3.19
C SER A 60 5.02 -4.77 3.37
N PHE A 61 5.45 -4.16 4.47
CA PHE A 61 5.21 -2.75 4.74
C PHE A 61 5.90 -1.82 3.72
N ALA A 62 7.16 -2.11 3.36
CA ALA A 62 7.89 -1.36 2.35
C ALA A 62 7.21 -1.45 0.98
N MET A 63 6.78 -2.65 0.58
CA MET A 63 6.04 -2.86 -0.67
C MET A 63 4.71 -2.12 -0.69
N ALA A 64 3.93 -2.19 0.39
CA ALA A 64 2.69 -1.45 0.53
C ALA A 64 2.92 0.08 0.44
N ALA A 65 3.95 0.59 1.12
CA ALA A 65 4.32 2.01 1.04
C ALA A 65 4.70 2.43 -0.39
N LEU A 66 5.47 1.61 -1.12
CA LEU A 66 5.82 1.90 -2.52
C LEU A 66 4.59 1.95 -3.43
N VAL A 67 3.62 1.05 -3.21
CA VAL A 67 2.36 1.05 -3.96
C VAL A 67 1.56 2.34 -3.68
N SER A 68 1.36 2.70 -2.41
CA SER A 68 0.62 3.93 -2.07
C SER A 68 1.34 5.19 -2.55
N LEU A 69 2.68 5.19 -2.53
CA LEU A 69 3.49 6.26 -3.14
C LEU A 69 3.21 6.37 -4.64
N MET A 70 3.20 5.24 -5.34
CA MET A 70 2.91 5.18 -6.77
C MET A 70 1.48 5.62 -7.09
N ALA A 71 0.50 5.25 -6.26
CA ALA A 71 -0.88 5.70 -6.39
C ALA A 71 -0.98 7.24 -6.34
N GLY A 72 -0.36 7.87 -5.33
CA GLY A 72 -0.29 9.32 -5.22
C GLY A 72 0.40 9.99 -6.42
N TYR A 73 1.51 9.40 -6.88
CA TYR A 73 2.24 9.87 -8.07
C TYR A 73 1.38 9.81 -9.35
N VAL A 74 0.65 8.70 -9.56
CA VAL A 74 -0.24 8.51 -10.72
C VAL A 74 -1.42 9.47 -10.64
N THR A 75 -2.04 9.65 -9.47
CA THR A 75 -3.11 10.64 -9.27
C THR A 75 -2.65 12.03 -9.66
N ALA A 76 -1.47 12.45 -9.19
CA ALA A 76 -0.90 13.74 -9.54
C ALA A 76 -0.67 13.90 -11.05
N LYS A 77 -0.10 12.87 -11.69
CA LYS A 77 0.13 12.81 -13.15
C LYS A 77 -1.14 13.01 -13.96
N VAL A 78 -2.25 12.43 -13.52
CA VAL A 78 -3.55 12.53 -14.23
C VAL A 78 -4.27 13.84 -13.88
N ALA A 79 -4.14 14.36 -12.66
CA ALA A 79 -4.83 15.55 -12.19
C ALA A 79 -4.28 16.86 -12.81
N LYS A 80 -2.95 16.97 -12.96
CA LYS A 80 -2.19 18.12 -13.50
C LYS A 80 -2.34 19.48 -12.77
N VAL A 81 -3.56 19.91 -12.45
CA VAL A 81 -3.87 21.22 -11.86
C VAL A 81 -4.18 21.09 -10.37
N GLN A 82 -5.27 20.39 -10.01
CA GLN A 82 -5.71 20.22 -8.63
C GLN A 82 -5.08 18.99 -7.98
N VAL A 83 -3.74 18.93 -8.02
CA VAL A 83 -2.93 17.75 -7.64
C VAL A 83 -3.20 17.32 -6.20
N TYR A 84 -3.00 18.21 -5.23
CA TYR A 84 -3.12 17.88 -3.80
C TYR A 84 -4.55 17.59 -3.37
N TYR A 85 -5.54 18.22 -4.01
CA TYR A 85 -6.95 17.93 -3.73
C TYR A 85 -7.33 16.52 -4.17
N ALA A 86 -6.97 16.14 -5.41
CA ALA A 86 -7.23 14.79 -5.91
C ALA A 86 -6.46 13.73 -5.11
N ALA A 87 -5.19 13.98 -4.80
CA ALA A 87 -4.38 13.08 -3.97
C ALA A 87 -4.91 12.97 -2.54
N GLY A 88 -5.44 14.04 -1.96
CA GLY A 88 -6.05 14.03 -0.63
C GLY A 88 -7.28 13.13 -0.56
N ILE A 89 -8.13 13.14 -1.60
CA ILE A 89 -9.27 12.20 -1.68
C ILE A 89 -8.78 10.76 -1.72
N VAL A 90 -7.77 10.46 -2.56
CA VAL A 90 -7.19 9.11 -2.65
C VAL A 90 -6.58 8.71 -1.31
N ALA A 91 -5.82 9.58 -0.65
CA ALA A 91 -5.22 9.33 0.65
C ALA A 91 -6.27 9.01 1.73
N LEU A 92 -7.39 9.73 1.76
CA LEU A 92 -8.50 9.45 2.68
C LEU A 92 -9.14 8.09 2.42
N LEU A 93 -9.37 7.74 1.15
CA LEU A 93 -9.98 6.46 0.77
C LEU A 93 -9.04 5.28 1.06
N THR A 94 -7.75 5.42 0.74
CA THR A 94 -6.71 4.44 1.06
C THR A 94 -6.59 4.26 2.58
N ALA A 95 -6.57 5.34 3.35
CA ALA A 95 -6.50 5.26 4.81
C ALA A 95 -7.74 4.61 5.42
N ALA A 96 -8.94 4.94 4.93
CA ALA A 96 -10.20 4.34 5.37
C ALA A 96 -10.25 2.84 5.04
N TYR A 97 -9.86 2.47 3.82
CA TYR A 97 -9.79 1.06 3.41
C TYR A 97 -8.74 0.29 4.22
N GLY A 98 -7.53 0.84 4.38
CA GLY A 98 -6.48 0.23 5.19
C GLY A 98 -6.89 0.06 6.66
N PHE A 99 -7.56 1.05 7.22
CA PHE A 99 -8.09 0.96 8.58
C PHE A 99 -9.13 -0.16 8.69
N TYR A 100 -10.09 -0.21 7.76
CA TYR A 100 -11.09 -1.26 7.73
C TYR A 100 -10.47 -2.66 7.57
N ALA A 101 -9.50 -2.81 6.66
CA ALA A 101 -8.81 -4.07 6.39
C ALA A 101 -7.96 -4.55 7.58
N GLY A 102 -7.41 -3.64 8.38
CA GLY A 102 -6.62 -3.96 9.57
C GLY A 102 -7.44 -4.28 10.83
N LEU A 103 -8.78 -4.17 10.77
CA LEU A 103 -9.65 -4.50 11.92
C LEU A 103 -9.51 -5.98 12.29
N GLY A 104 -9.22 -6.26 13.55
CA GLY A 104 -9.04 -7.61 14.08
C GLY A 104 -7.62 -8.18 13.92
N MET A 105 -6.76 -7.55 13.11
CA MET A 105 -5.35 -7.94 12.96
C MET A 105 -4.43 -7.12 13.87
N TYR A 106 -4.77 -5.86 14.10
CA TYR A 106 -3.94 -4.90 14.82
C TYR A 106 -4.72 -4.19 15.92
N SER A 107 -4.01 -3.65 16.92
CA SER A 107 -4.63 -2.75 17.90
C SER A 107 -5.16 -1.50 17.20
N HIS A 108 -6.25 -0.91 17.72
CA HIS A 108 -6.86 0.27 17.10
C HIS A 108 -5.88 1.43 16.90
N VAL A 109 -4.97 1.64 17.86
CA VAL A 109 -3.94 2.68 17.79
C VAL A 109 -2.93 2.39 16.68
N MET A 110 -2.45 1.14 16.59
CA MET A 110 -1.49 0.76 15.56
C MET A 110 -2.11 0.83 14.16
N ASN A 111 -3.35 0.35 14.02
CA ASN A 111 -4.10 0.42 12.77
C ASN A 111 -4.32 1.86 12.31
N ALA A 112 -4.75 2.75 13.23
CA ALA A 112 -4.85 4.18 12.94
C ALA A 112 -3.52 4.80 12.52
N GLY A 113 -2.42 4.43 13.20
CA GLY A 113 -1.07 4.87 12.85
C GLY A 113 -0.66 4.47 11.44
N VAL A 114 -0.89 3.20 11.06
CA VAL A 114 -0.60 2.69 9.72
C VAL A 114 -1.47 3.39 8.66
N SER A 115 -2.75 3.62 8.92
CA SER A 115 -3.64 4.35 8.00
C SER A 115 -3.19 5.80 7.76
N VAL A 116 -2.82 6.52 8.82
CA VAL A 116 -2.26 7.88 8.71
C VAL A 116 -0.95 7.87 7.94
N PHE A 117 -0.09 6.89 8.21
CA PHE A 117 1.16 6.71 7.48
C PHE A 117 0.90 6.48 5.98
N SER A 118 -0.02 5.59 5.60
CA SER A 118 -0.38 5.35 4.20
C SER A 118 -0.90 6.62 3.52
N ALA A 119 -1.75 7.40 4.19
CA ALA A 119 -2.19 8.70 3.66
C ALA A 119 -1.02 9.66 3.43
N ALA A 120 -0.07 9.75 4.38
CA ALA A 120 1.11 10.59 4.24
C ALA A 120 1.99 10.15 3.05
N ILE A 121 2.12 8.84 2.83
CA ILE A 121 2.86 8.28 1.70
C ILE A 121 2.18 8.57 0.36
N VAL A 122 0.85 8.48 0.26
CA VAL A 122 0.10 8.91 -0.94
C VAL A 122 0.38 10.39 -1.23
N MET A 123 0.31 11.25 -0.21
CA MET A 123 0.59 12.68 -0.36
C MET A 123 2.04 12.95 -0.76
N LEU A 124 3.00 12.18 -0.24
CA LEU A 124 4.40 12.24 -0.64
C LEU A 124 4.57 11.89 -2.13
N GLY A 125 3.87 10.87 -2.62
CA GLY A 125 3.90 10.48 -4.04
C GLY A 125 3.40 11.60 -4.95
N ALA A 126 2.30 12.25 -4.56
CA ALA A 126 1.78 13.40 -5.28
C ALA A 126 2.73 14.61 -5.26
N TRP A 127 3.38 14.86 -4.10
CA TRP A 127 4.39 15.91 -3.97
C TRP A 127 5.61 15.65 -4.84
N LEU A 128 6.13 14.42 -4.90
CA LEU A 128 7.26 14.05 -5.75
C LEU A 128 6.96 14.35 -7.23
N TRP A 129 5.75 14.01 -7.68
CA TRP A 129 5.34 14.34 -9.05
C TRP A 129 5.30 15.85 -9.28
N ARG A 130 4.70 16.61 -8.36
CA ARG A 130 4.58 18.08 -8.47
C ARG A 130 5.92 18.79 -8.44
N LYS A 131 6.86 18.33 -7.60
CA LYS A 131 8.23 18.86 -7.54
C LYS A 131 8.97 18.67 -8.86
N ARG A 132 8.78 17.52 -9.53
CA ARG A 132 9.39 17.22 -10.83
C ARG A 132 8.71 17.95 -12.00
N ASN A 133 7.44 18.32 -11.84
CA ASN A 133 6.63 19.00 -12.86
C ASN A 133 6.02 20.29 -12.29
N PRO A 134 6.84 21.32 -12.02
CA PRO A 134 6.33 22.63 -11.66
C PRO A 134 5.45 23.16 -12.80
N ALA A 135 4.32 23.78 -12.44
CA ALA A 135 3.40 24.38 -13.41
C ALA A 135 4.04 25.54 -14.15
#